data_AF-A0A410S7X9-F1
#
_entry.id   AF-A0A410S7X9-F1
#
_cell.length_a   1.000
_cell.length_b   1.000
_cell.length_c   1.000
_cell.angle_alpha   90.00
_cell.angle_beta   90.00
_cell.angle_gamma   90.00
#
_symmetry.space_group_name_H-M   'P 1'
#
loop_
_entity.id
_entity.type
_entity.pdbx_description
1 polymer ?
#
loop_
_entity_poly.entity_id
_entity_poly.type
_entity_poly.pdbx_seq_one_letter_code
_entity_poly.pdbx_strand_id
1 'polypeptide(L)' 'SQRRKVHLEHRSAIIQGIRGFWVEVFMNHPQMSVLMSKQDADMLHFMTNLEVEEFRHPTRHCKITLSFRRNRYFQNEV' A
#
# COMPACT_ATOMS: atom_id res chain seq x y z
N SER A 1 1.98 0.67 -18.41
CA SER A 1 2.87 0.29 -19.54
C SER A 1 3.92 -0.66 -19.00
N GLN A 2 4.37 -1.64 -19.79
CA GLN A 2 5.29 -2.69 -19.34
C GLN A 2 6.58 -2.13 -18.70
N ARG A 3 7.12 -1.02 -19.24
CA ARG A 3 8.30 -0.33 -18.68
C ARG A 3 8.09 0.13 -17.23
N ARG A 4 6.93 0.71 -16.89
CA ARG A 4 6.65 1.16 -15.51
C ARG A 4 6.55 -0.01 -14.54
N LYS A 5 6.02 -1.15 -14.99
CA LYS A 5 5.82 -2.32 -14.13
C LYS A 5 7.14 -2.82 -13.52
N VAL A 6 8.17 -3.01 -14.36
CA VAL A 6 9.50 -3.48 -13.91
C VAL A 6 10.11 -2.55 -12.86
N HIS A 7 10.01 -1.23 -13.07
CA HIS A 7 10.52 -0.27 -12.08
C HIS A 7 9.73 -0.29 -10.77
N LEU A 8 8.41 -0.49 -10.83
CA LEU A 8 7.56 -0.59 -9.64
C LEU A 8 7.82 -1.88 -8.86
N GLU A 9 8.06 -3.01 -9.53
CA GLU A 9 8.44 -4.27 -8.90
C GLU A 9 9.79 -4.15 -8.18
N HIS A 10 10.80 -3.60 -8.85
CA HIS A 10 12.10 -3.34 -8.22
C HIS A 10 11.99 -2.39 -7.02
N ARG A 11 11.18 -1.33 -7.15
CA ARG A 11 10.90 -0.41 -6.04
C ARG A 11 10.20 -1.12 -4.88
N SER A 12 9.24 -1.99 -5.16
CA SER A 12 8.53 -2.77 -4.12
C SER A 12 9.51 -3.67 -3.37
N ALA A 13 10.42 -4.35 -4.07
CA ALA A 13 11.45 -5.20 -3.44
C ALA A 13 12.36 -4.41 -2.47
N ILE A 14 12.77 -3.19 -2.84
CA ILE A 14 13.56 -2.31 -1.96
C ILE A 14 12.72 -1.88 -0.74
N ILE A 15 11.48 -1.41 -0.97
CA ILE A 15 10.60 -0.92 0.10
C ILE A 15 10.29 -2.01 1.12
N GLN A 16 10.13 -3.27 0.70
CA GLN A 16 9.90 -4.40 1.60
C GLN A 16 11.01 -4.59 2.64
N GLY A 17 12.24 -4.15 2.34
CA GLY A 17 13.36 -4.13 3.29
C GLY A 17 13.32 -3.01 4.33
N ILE A 18 12.44 -2.01 4.15
CA ILE A 18 12.35 -0.84 5.04
C ILE A 18 11.16 -1.03 6.00
N ARG A 19 11.46 -1.34 7.26
CA ARG A 19 10.44 -1.54 8.29
C ARG A 19 9.61 -0.27 8.50
N GLY A 20 8.29 -0.40 8.42
CA GLY A 20 7.36 0.70 8.71
C GLY A 20 7.26 1.76 7.62
N PHE A 21 7.83 1.52 6.43
CA PHE A 21 7.82 2.50 5.34
C PHE A 21 6.43 3.06 5.03
N TRP A 22 5.43 2.20 4.88
CA TRP A 22 4.09 2.65 4.45
C TRP A 22 3.36 3.46 5.52
N VAL A 23 3.43 3.07 6.80
CA VAL A 23 2.82 3.89 7.88
C VAL A 23 3.45 5.28 7.93
N GLU A 24 4.77 5.36 7.77
CA GLU A 24 5.48 6.64 7.75
C GLU A 24 5.05 7.50 6.55
N VAL A 25 4.87 6.90 5.37
CA VAL A 25 4.36 7.61 4.18
C VAL A 25 2.95 8.16 4.40
N PHE A 26 2.04 7.36 4.96
CA PHE A 26 0.66 7.80 5.19
C PHE A 26 0.58 8.88 6.28
N MET A 27 1.35 8.74 7.37
CA MET A 27 1.36 9.71 8.46
C MET A 27 2.05 11.02 8.11
N ASN A 28 2.98 11.02 7.16
CA ASN A 28 3.63 12.24 6.66
C ASN A 28 2.87 12.93 5.52
N HIS A 29 1.83 12.30 4.95
CA HIS A 29 1.06 12.92 3.87
C HIS A 29 -0.05 13.83 4.43
N PRO A 30 -0.05 15.15 4.14
CA PRO A 30 -0.92 16.13 4.82
C PRO A 30 -2.42 15.81 4.77
N GLN A 31 -2.92 15.25 3.66
CA GLN A 31 -4.34 14.90 3.54
C GLN A 31 -4.68 13.53 4.10
N MET A 32 -3.71 12.61 4.17
CA MET A 32 -3.98 11.24 4.62
C MET A 32 -3.86 11.15 6.13
N SER A 33 -2.86 11.81 6.72
CA SER A 33 -2.62 11.80 8.16
C SER A 33 -3.81 12.30 8.96
N VAL A 34 -4.54 13.29 8.43
CA VAL A 34 -5.77 13.83 9.04
C VAL A 34 -6.90 12.82 9.06
N LEU A 35 -6.92 11.87 8.12
CA LEU A 35 -7.96 10.83 8.03
C LEU A 35 -7.64 9.59 8.89
N MET A 36 -6.39 9.45 9.35
CA MET A 36 -5.93 8.25 10.06
C MET A 36 -6.13 8.38 11.57
N SER A 37 -6.87 7.44 12.16
CA SER A 37 -6.91 7.30 13.61
C SER A 37 -5.64 6.62 14.14
N LYS A 38 -5.46 6.63 15.47
CA LYS A 38 -4.39 5.86 16.11
C LYS A 38 -4.48 4.36 15.80
N GLN A 39 -5.70 3.82 15.71
CA GLN A 39 -5.91 2.42 15.38
C GLN A 39 -5.49 2.10 13.93
N ASP A 40 -5.75 3.01 13.00
CA ASP A 40 -5.34 2.86 11.60
C ASP A 40 -3.82 2.91 11.46
N ALA A 41 -3.15 3.83 12.16
CA ALA A 41 -1.69 3.87 12.21
C ALA A 41 -1.10 2.55 12.76
N ASP A 42 -1.65 2.04 13.86
CA ASP A 42 -1.25 0.75 14.43
C ASP A 42 -1.45 -0.42 13.44
N MET A 43 -2.54 -0.41 12.67
CA MET A 43 -2.82 -1.39 11.62
C MET A 43 -1.85 -1.26 10.45
N LEU A 44 -1.51 -0.04 10.02
CA LEU A 44 -0.59 0.22 8.91
C LEU A 44 0.84 -0.25 9.19
N HIS A 45 1.24 -0.43 10.45
CA HIS A 45 2.52 -1.09 10.78
C HIS A 45 2.61 -2.54 10.27
N PHE A 46 1.47 -3.19 9.99
CA PHE A 46 1.43 -4.52 9.39
C PHE A 46 1.46 -4.50 7.86
N MET A 47 1.32 -3.33 7.24
CA MET A 47 1.32 -3.17 5.79
C MET A 47 2.71 -3.51 5.21
N THR A 48 2.72 -4.31 4.14
CA THR A 48 3.95 -4.76 3.46
C THR A 48 4.11 -4.14 2.08
N ASN A 49 3.00 -3.83 1.40
CA ASN A 49 3.04 -3.37 0.02
C ASN A 49 1.82 -2.52 -0.32
N LEU A 50 2.02 -1.58 -1.24
CA LEU A 50 0.97 -0.80 -1.89
C LEU A 50 1.17 -0.90 -3.40
N GLU A 51 0.17 -1.45 -4.08
CA GLU A 51 0.16 -1.55 -5.53
C GLU A 51 -0.98 -0.72 -6.12
N VAL A 52 -0.68 -0.02 -7.20
CA VAL A 52 -1.65 0.76 -7.96
C VAL A 52 -1.57 0.28 -9.40
N GLU A 53 -2.62 -0.44 -9.81
CA GLU A 53 -2.75 -0.96 -11.16
C GLU A 53 -3.75 -0.12 -11.94
N GLU A 54 -3.27 0.53 -13.01
CA GLU A 54 -4.10 1.27 -13.95
C GLU A 54 -4.48 0.39 -15.13
N PHE A 55 -5.78 0.31 -15.40
CA PHE A 55 -6.33 -0.37 -16.55
C PHE A 55 -6.99 0.66 -17.45
N ARG A 56 -6.68 0.62 -18.73
CA ARG A 56 -6.97 1.74 -19.65
C ARG A 56 -8.08 1.43 -20.66
N HIS A 57 -8.46 0.17 -20.84
CA HIS A 57 -9.41 -0.29 -21.87
C HIS A 57 -10.23 -1.47 -21.32
N PRO A 58 -11.53 -1.57 -21.61
CA PRO A 58 -12.38 -0.59 -22.32
C PRO A 58 -12.74 0.65 -21.49
N THR A 59 -12.60 0.58 -20.16
CA THR A 59 -12.85 1.70 -19.23
C THR A 59 -11.60 1.97 -18.40
N ARG A 60 -11.33 3.24 -18.06
CA ARG A 60 -10.26 3.57 -17.12
C ARG A 60 -10.66 3.15 -15.72
N HIS A 61 -10.03 2.11 -15.19
CA HIS A 61 -10.20 1.70 -13.80
C HIS A 61 -8.85 1.64 -13.09
N CYS A 62 -8.89 1.85 -11.78
CA CYS A 62 -7.73 1.80 -10.91
C CYS A 62 -8.01 0.78 -9.83
N LYS A 63 -7.09 -0.18 -9.66
CA LYS A 63 -7.10 -1.09 -8.51
C LYS A 63 -5.98 -0.66 -7.58
N ILE A 64 -6.35 -0.38 -6.34
CA ILE A 64 -5.40 -0.11 -5.26
C ILE A 64 -5.40 -1.34 -4.36
N THR A 65 -4.26 -1.99 -4.23
CA THR A 65 -4.09 -3.17 -3.39
C THR A 65 -3.19 -2.82 -2.21
N LEU A 66 -3.71 -2.98 -1.00
CA LEU A 66 -2.95 -2.86 0.24
C LEU A 66 -2.70 -4.26 0.78
N SER A 67 -1.43 -4.68 0.85
CA SER A 67 -1.05 -5.98 1.39
C SER A 67 -0.59 -5.83 2.83
N PHE A 68 -1.01 -6.76 3.68
CA PHE A 68 -0.67 -6.77 5.10
C PHE A 68 -0.16 -8.14 5.50
N ARG A 69 0.76 -8.17 6.47
CA ARG A 69 1.06 -9.40 7.23
C ARG A 69 -0.17 -9.79 8.05
N ARG A 70 -0.22 -11.07 8.44
CA ARG A 70 -1.17 -11.55 9.45
C ARG A 70 -1.14 -10.61 10.66
N ASN A 71 -2.31 -10.13 11.04
CA ASN A 71 -2.46 -9.14 12.09
C ASN A 71 -3.79 -9.39 12.84
N ARG A 72 -3.99 -8.66 13.94
CA ARG A 72 -5.15 -8.82 14.83
C ARG A 72 -6.40 -8.05 14.38
N TYR A 73 -6.30 -7.21 13.35
CA TYR A 73 -7.37 -6.29 12.95
C TYR A 73 -8.32 -6.94 11.95
N PHE A 74 -7.82 -7.78 11.06
CA PHE A 74 -8.62 -8.49 10.08
C PHE A 74 -7.94 -9.80 9.65
N GLN A 75 -8.76 -10.72 9.18
CA GLN A 75 -8.34 -11.90 8.46
C GLN A 75 -8.92 -11.78 7.05
N ASN A 76 -8.15 -12.22 6.05
CA ASN A 76 -8.70 -12.31 4.71
C ASN A 76 -9.49 -13.62 4.66
N GLU A 77 -10.79 -13.55 4.98
CA GLU A 77 -11.72 -14.63 4.69
C GLU A 77 -11.94 -14.61 3.18
N VAL A 78 -11.11 -15.37 2.45
CA VAL A 78 -11.38 -15.69 1.04
C VAL A 78 -12.11 -17.02 1.01
#